data_AF-A0AA88VX56-F1
#
_entry.id   AF-A0AA88VX56-F1
#
_cell.length_a   1.000
_cell.length_b   1.000
_cell.length_c   1.000
_cell.angle_alpha   90.00
_cell.angle_beta   90.00
_cell.angle_gamma   90.00
#
_symmetry.space_group_name_H-M   'P 1'
#
loop_
_entity.id
_entity.type
_entity.pdbx_description
1 polymer ?
#
loop_
_entity_poly.entity_id
_entity_poly.type
_entity_poly.pdbx_seq_one_letter_code
_entity_poly.pdbx_strand_id
1 'polypeptide(L)'
;MNGLVSEALVDSFNIPVYIPTASEVKEVVSSIKNLQVEKIEEIYYSPIKLSTREDVQLSNLHLRATTEGILCKHFGSELMNELFERHLQKLEDLSHTTRFARVKKMQDLFLLVKRKT
;
A
#
# COMPACT_ATOMS: atom_id res chain seq x y z
N MET A 1 16.42 18.95 -1.81
CA MET A 1 15.10 18.85 -1.17
C MET A 1 14.82 20.18 -0.49
N ASN A 2 13.65 20.79 -0.71
CA ASN A 2 13.27 21.97 0.07
C ASN A 2 13.25 21.54 1.54
N GLY A 3 14.02 22.19 2.41
CA GLY A 3 14.33 21.78 3.78
C GLY A 3 13.16 21.86 4.76
N LEU A 4 11.97 21.44 4.36
CA LEU A 4 10.75 21.39 5.17
C LEU A 4 10.78 20.25 6.19
N VAL A 5 11.54 19.19 5.90
CA VAL A 5 11.69 18.00 6.74
C VAL A 5 13.17 17.62 6.76
N SER A 6 13.72 17.32 7.93
CA SER A 6 15.10 16.83 8.05
C SER A 6 15.22 15.39 7.54
N GLU A 7 16.34 15.06 6.91
CA GLU A 7 16.67 13.69 6.47
C GLU A 7 16.50 12.66 7.59
N ALA A 8 17.06 12.93 8.78
CA ALA A 8 16.93 12.05 9.95
C ALA A 8 15.47 11.76 10.35
N LEU A 9 14.55 12.72 10.15
CA LEU A 9 13.13 12.53 10.44
C LEU A 9 12.48 11.62 9.41
N VAL A 10 12.87 11.71 8.14
CA VAL A 10 12.45 10.79 7.08
C VAL A 10 13.00 9.39 7.34
N ASP A 11 14.29 9.27 7.68
CA ASP A 11 14.96 7.99 7.93
C ASP A 11 14.40 7.26 9.16
N SER A 12 13.91 8.01 10.15
CA SER A 12 13.25 7.43 11.32
C SER A 12 11.86 6.87 11.03
N PHE A 13 11.25 7.22 9.89
CA PHE A 13 9.91 6.79 9.53
C PHE A 13 9.94 5.49 8.72
N ASN A 14 9.11 4.53 9.13
CA ASN A 14 8.80 3.36 8.31
C ASN A 14 7.27 3.25 8.17
N ILE A 15 6.81 2.88 6.98
CA ILE A 15 5.40 2.58 6.77
C ILE A 15 5.08 1.28 7.53
N PRO A 16 4.10 1.28 8.46
CA PRO A 16 3.78 0.12 9.30
C PRO A 16 2.91 -0.90 8.53
N VAL A 17 3.36 -1.29 7.34
CA VAL A 17 2.67 -2.24 6.47
C VAL A 17 3.66 -3.35 6.10
N TYR A 18 3.24 -4.58 6.36
CA TYR A 18 3.91 -5.78 5.89
C TYR A 18 2.99 -6.50 4.90
N ILE A 19 3.50 -6.79 3.72
CA ILE A 19 2.78 -7.51 2.67
C ILE A 19 3.35 -8.93 2.65
N PRO A 20 2.69 -9.91 3.30
CA PRO A 20 3.17 -11.28 3.33
C PRO A 20 2.96 -11.97 1.99
N THR A 21 3.80 -12.96 1.72
CA THR A 21 3.56 -13.95 0.68
C THR A 21 2.44 -14.90 1.07
N ALA A 22 1.78 -15.50 0.07
CA ALA A 22 0.77 -16.53 0.32
C ALA A 22 1.32 -17.72 1.13
N SER A 23 2.62 -18.03 0.98
CA SER A 23 3.28 -19.10 1.74
C SER A 23 3.38 -18.76 3.22
N GLU A 24 3.84 -17.55 3.56
CA GLU A 24 3.98 -17.10 4.96
C GLU A 24 2.62 -17.13 5.68
N VAL A 25 1.56 -16.67 5.03
CA VAL A 25 0.22 -16.71 5.64
C VAL A 25 -0.27 -18.17 5.81
N LYS A 26 -0.08 -19.03 4.80
CA LYS A 26 -0.46 -20.46 4.88
C LYS A 26 0.26 -21.15 6.04
N GLU A 27 1.56 -20.90 6.21
CA GLU A 27 2.37 -21.46 7.29
C GLU A 27 1.85 -21.02 8.66
N VAL A 28 1.67 -19.71 8.86
CA VAL A 28 1.19 -19.16 10.12
C VAL A 28 -0.19 -19.71 10.46
N VAL A 29 -1.15 -19.66 9.53
CA VAL A 29 -2.53 -20.07 9.79
C VAL A 29 -2.62 -21.58 10.07
N SER A 30 -1.82 -22.41 9.39
CA SER A 30 -1.77 -23.86 9.62
C SER A 30 -1.19 -24.22 10.99
N SER A 31 -0.35 -23.36 11.57
CA SER A 31 0.21 -23.56 12.91
C SER A 31 -0.79 -23.25 14.04
N ILE A 32 -1.87 -22.52 13.75
CA ILE A 32 -2.85 -22.10 14.76
C ILE A 32 -3.79 -23.27 15.09
N LYS A 33 -3.57 -23.90 16.26
CA LYS A 33 -4.31 -25.11 16.70
C LYS A 33 -5.83 -24.93 16.70
N ASN A 34 -6.31 -23.76 17.12
CA ASN A 34 -7.73 -23.45 17.31
C ASN A 34 -8.46 -23.03 16.02
N LEU A 35 -7.77 -22.99 14.88
CA LEU A 35 -8.37 -22.71 13.59
C LEU A 35 -8.39 -23.98 12.75
N GLN A 36 -9.50 -24.17 12.04
CA GLN A 36 -9.65 -25.09 10.94
C GLN A 36 -9.66 -24.26 9.66
N VAL A 37 -8.69 -24.52 8.78
CA VAL A 37 -8.64 -23.87 7.47
C VAL A 37 -9.56 -24.63 6.53
N GLU A 38 -10.59 -23.95 6.02
CA GLU A 38 -11.52 -24.51 5.05
C GLU A 38 -11.07 -24.21 3.63
N LYS A 39 -10.52 -23.01 3.41
CA LYS A 39 -10.17 -22.52 2.07
C LYS A 39 -9.08 -21.46 2.13
N ILE A 40 -8.14 -21.54 1.19
CA ILE A 40 -7.17 -20.48 0.92
C ILE A 40 -7.12 -20.28 -0.59
N GLU A 41 -7.32 -19.05 -1.05
CA GLU A 41 -7.29 -18.70 -2.47
C GLU A 41 -6.42 -17.48 -2.72
N GLU A 42 -5.60 -17.56 -3.76
CA GLU A 42 -4.84 -16.43 -4.26
C GLU A 42 -5.62 -15.77 -5.40
N ILE A 43 -6.01 -14.53 -5.20
CA ILE A 43 -6.81 -13.75 -6.14
C ILE A 43 -5.87 -12.78 -6.84
N TYR A 44 -5.74 -12.93 -8.15
CA TYR A 44 -4.90 -12.07 -8.97
C TYR A 44 -5.75 -11.05 -9.71
N TYR A 45 -5.36 -9.78 -9.61
CA TYR A 45 -6.04 -8.70 -10.30
C TYR A 45 -5.05 -7.75 -10.95
N SER A 46 -5.52 -6.99 -11.94
CA SER A 46 -4.69 -5.96 -12.57
C SER A 46 -4.62 -4.75 -11.65
N PRO A 47 -3.45 -4.13 -11.46
CA PRO A 47 -3.38 -2.86 -10.75
C PRO A 47 -4.15 -1.77 -11.49
N ILE A 48 -4.50 -0.69 -10.78
CA ILE A 48 -5.00 0.53 -11.40
C ILE A 48 -3.98 0.98 -12.45
N LYS A 49 -4.45 1.23 -13.67
CA LYS A 49 -3.63 1.78 -14.73
C LYS A 49 -3.53 3.28 -14.51
N LEU A 50 -2.32 3.83 -14.48
CA LEU A 50 -2.13 5.28 -14.48
C LEU A 50 -2.18 5.79 -15.93
N SER A 51 -3.28 5.58 -16.64
CA SER A 51 -3.39 5.89 -18.08
C SER A 51 -4.09 7.21 -18.35
N THR A 52 -4.96 7.64 -17.44
CA THR A 52 -5.67 8.92 -17.49
C THR A 52 -5.29 9.79 -16.31
N ARG A 53 -5.62 11.08 -16.40
CA ARG A 53 -5.43 12.01 -15.28
C ARG A 53 -6.31 11.62 -14.09
N GLU A 54 -7.52 11.18 -14.37
CA GLU A 54 -8.48 10.69 -13.39
C GLU A 54 -7.93 9.47 -12.63
N ASP A 55 -7.27 8.54 -13.32
CA ASP A 55 -6.64 7.38 -12.66
C ASP A 55 -5.51 7.80 -11.71
N VAL A 56 -4.71 8.79 -12.12
CA VAL A 56 -3.62 9.33 -11.32
C VAL A 56 -4.16 10.03 -10.07
N GLN A 57 -5.21 10.83 -10.22
CA GLN A 57 -5.90 11.47 -9.10
C GLN A 57 -6.51 10.44 -8.15
N LEU A 58 -7.19 9.42 -8.67
CA LEU A 58 -7.78 8.36 -7.86
C LEU A 58 -6.71 7.59 -7.08
N SER A 59 -5.57 7.30 -7.72
CA SER A 59 -4.45 6.62 -7.07
C SER A 59 -3.83 7.45 -5.95
N ASN A 60 -3.69 8.77 -6.15
CA ASN A 60 -3.21 9.70 -5.12
C ASN A 60 -4.19 9.77 -3.93
N LEU A 61 -5.50 9.88 -4.21
CA LEU A 61 -6.54 9.92 -3.18
C LEU A 61 -6.58 8.62 -2.37
N HIS A 62 -6.45 7.47 -3.03
CA HIS A 62 -6.42 6.17 -2.36
C HIS A 62 -5.20 6.06 -1.43
N LEU A 63 -4.01 6.48 -1.88
CA LEU A 63 -2.83 6.51 -1.01
C LEU A 63 -3.02 7.47 0.17
N ARG A 64 -3.56 8.66 -0.08
CA ARG A 64 -3.84 9.65 0.99
C ARG A 64 -4.78 9.09 2.04
N ALA A 65 -5.92 8.52 1.63
CA ALA A 65 -6.91 7.95 2.54
C ALA A 65 -6.32 6.85 3.45
N THR A 66 -5.36 6.08 2.94
CA THR A 66 -4.74 4.97 3.69
C THR A 66 -3.56 5.38 4.55
N THR A 67 -2.86 6.48 4.22
CA THR A 67 -1.56 6.83 4.85
C THR A 67 -1.56 8.18 5.57
N GLU A 68 -2.48 9.09 5.30
CA GLU A 68 -2.45 10.44 5.88
C GLU A 68 -2.46 10.42 7.41
N GLY A 69 -3.25 9.55 8.03
CA GLY A 69 -3.31 9.45 9.50
C GLY A 69 -1.97 9.09 10.15
N ILE A 70 -1.18 8.20 9.54
CA ILE A 70 0.15 7.80 10.07
C ILE A 70 1.22 8.85 9.73
N LEU A 71 1.13 9.48 8.55
CA LEU A 71 2.04 10.53 8.14
C LEU A 71 1.85 11.80 8.98
N CYS A 72 0.61 12.19 9.26
CA CYS A 72 0.28 13.27 10.18
C CYS A 72 0.91 13.07 11.57
N LYS A 73 0.82 11.85 12.11
CA LYS A 73 1.36 11.54 13.44
C LYS A 73 2.88 11.69 13.52
N HIS A 74 3.59 11.43 12.43
CA HIS A 74 5.06 11.45 12.40
C HIS A 74 5.63 12.78 11.90
N PHE A 75 5.04 13.38 10.86
CA PHE A 75 5.55 14.57 10.19
C PHE A 75 4.74 15.85 10.47
N GLY A 76 3.60 15.75 11.14
CA GLY A 76 2.68 16.86 11.38
C GLY A 76 1.66 17.07 10.24
N SER A 77 0.47 17.56 10.59
CA SER A 77 -0.63 17.74 9.63
C SER A 77 -0.43 18.90 8.65
N GLU A 78 0.37 19.89 9.04
CA GLU A 78 0.63 21.12 8.26
C GLU A 78 1.23 20.83 6.88
N LEU A 79 2.00 19.73 6.77
CA LEU A 79 2.71 19.35 5.55
C LEU A 79 1.92 18.44 4.62
N MET A 80 0.78 17.89 5.06
CA MET A 80 0.10 16.81 4.31
C MET A 80 -0.45 17.26 2.97
N ASN A 81 -1.03 18.46 2.89
CA ASN A 81 -1.54 18.97 1.63
C ASN A 81 -0.42 19.10 0.59
N GLU A 82 0.68 19.75 0.95
CA GLU A 82 1.84 19.89 0.07
C GLU A 82 2.46 18.54 -0.29
N LEU A 83 2.55 17.60 0.67
CA LEU A 83 3.07 16.25 0.42
C LEU A 83 2.25 15.52 -0.65
N PHE A 84 0.93 15.52 -0.53
CA PHE A 84 0.05 14.81 -1.46
C PHE A 84 -0.11 15.54 -2.80
N GLU A 85 0.07 16.86 -2.86
CA GLU A 85 0.19 17.60 -4.12
C GLU A 85 1.48 17.25 -4.86
N ARG A 86 2.61 17.19 -4.15
CA ARG A 86 3.90 16.76 -4.72
C ARG A 86 3.87 15.30 -5.15
N HIS A 87 3.19 14.44 -4.39
CA HIS A 87 2.99 13.04 -4.75
C HIS A 87 2.13 12.91 -6.02
N LEU A 88 1.05 13.69 -6.14
CA LEU A 88 0.22 13.74 -7.35
C LEU A 88 1.06 14.13 -8.58
N GLN A 89 1.85 15.20 -8.51
CA GLN A 89 2.71 15.62 -9.62
C GLN A 89 3.70 14.53 -10.01
N LYS A 90 4.32 13.87 -9.02
CA LYS A 90 5.24 12.75 -9.28
C LYS A 90 4.53 11.56 -9.92
N LEU A 91 3.29 11.27 -9.54
CA LEU A 91 2.50 10.22 -10.17
C LEU A 91 2.13 10.59 -11.61
N GLU A 92 1.78 11.84 -11.89
CA GLU A 92 1.53 12.33 -13.25
C GLU A 92 2.79 12.14 -14.12
N ASP A 93 3.95 12.59 -13.64
CA ASP A 93 5.22 12.39 -14.35
C ASP A 93 5.51 10.90 -14.60
N LEU A 94 5.27 10.05 -13.59
CA LEU A 94 5.48 8.61 -13.69
C LEU A 94 4.50 7.93 -14.65
N SER A 95 3.28 8.44 -14.78
CA SER A 95 2.25 7.91 -15.68
C SER A 95 2.69 7.95 -17.15
N HIS A 96 3.54 8.92 -17.50
CA HIS A 96 4.14 9.06 -18.82
C HIS A 96 5.36 8.16 -19.06
N THR A 97 5.79 7.38 -18.05
CA THR A 97 6.94 6.48 -18.14
C THR A 97 6.53 5.01 -18.18
N THR A 98 7.40 4.16 -18.73
CA THR A 98 7.20 2.70 -18.74
C THR A 98 7.46 2.04 -17.39
N ARG A 99 7.82 2.80 -16.34
CA ARG A 99 8.24 2.26 -15.04
C ARG A 99 7.08 1.57 -14.32
N PHE A 100 5.87 2.12 -14.40
CA PHE A 100 4.66 1.54 -13.80
C PHE A 100 4.13 0.31 -14.54
N ALA A 101 4.45 0.18 -15.84
CA ALA A 101 4.08 -1.00 -16.64
C ALA A 101 4.76 -2.31 -16.19
N ARG A 102 5.66 -2.25 -15.18
CA ARG A 102 6.34 -3.41 -14.61
C ARG A 102 5.49 -4.19 -13.60
N VAL A 103 4.55 -3.53 -12.90
CA VAL A 103 3.62 -4.21 -12.01
C VAL A 103 2.47 -4.76 -12.86
N LYS A 104 2.54 -6.05 -13.18
CA LYS A 104 1.57 -6.68 -14.10
C LYS A 104 0.35 -7.27 -13.40
N LYS A 105 0.50 -7.62 -12.12
CA LYS A 105 -0.54 -8.25 -11.31
C LYS A 105 -0.34 -7.84 -9.85
N MET A 106 -1.44 -7.56 -9.18
CA MET A 106 -1.54 -7.56 -7.72
C MET A 106 -2.11 -8.90 -7.27
N GLN A 107 -1.85 -9.25 -6.02
CA GLN A 107 -2.25 -10.50 -5.42
C GLN A 107 -2.91 -10.22 -4.07
N ASP A 108 -4.15 -10.65 -3.93
CA ASP A 108 -4.85 -10.77 -2.66
C ASP A 108 -4.87 -12.23 -2.22
N LEU A 109 -5.00 -12.43 -0.91
CA LEU A 109 -5.17 -13.75 -0.32
C LEU A 109 -6.50 -13.81 0.44
N PHE A 110 -7.39 -14.67 -0.02
CA PHE A 110 -8.65 -14.98 0.66
C PHE A 110 -8.48 -16.20 1.56
N LEU A 111 -8.94 -16.10 2.81
CA LEU A 111 -8.95 -17.21 3.76
C LEU A 111 -10.35 -17.42 4.32
N LEU A 112 -10.83 -18.66 4.25
CA LEU A 112 -11.99 -19.12 5.01
C LEU A 112 -11.49 -20.03 6.13
N VAL A 113 -11.72 -19.60 7.37
CA VAL A 113 -11.36 -20.37 8.57
C VAL A 113 -12.56 -20.52 9.48
N LYS A 114 -12.62 -21.65 10.18
CA LYS A 114 -13.57 -21.92 11.27
C LYS A 114 -12.81 -22.04 12.57
N ARG A 115 -13.40 -21.58 13.66
CA ARG A 115 -12.89 -21.88 14.99
C ARG A 115 -13.17 -23.35 15.30
N LYS A 116 -12.15 -24.09 15.75
CA LYS A 116 -12.35 -25.42 16.34
C LYS A 116 -12.95 -25.23 17.73
N THR A 117 -14.17 -25.72 17.92
CA THR A 117 -14.80 -25.92 19.24
C THR A 117 -14.36 -27.23 19.84
#